data_AF-A0A061EUW5-F1
#
_entry.id   AF-A0A061EUW5-F1
#
_cell.length_a   1.000
_cell.length_b   1.000
_cell.length_c   1.000
_cell.angle_alpha   90.00
_cell.angle_beta   90.00
_cell.angle_gamma   90.00
#
_symmetry.space_group_name_H-M   'P 1'
#
loop_
_entity.id
_entity.type
_entity.pdbx_description
1 polymer ?
#
loop_
_entity_poly.entity_id
_entity_poly.type
_entity_poly.pdbx_seq_one_letter_code
_entity_poly.pdbx_strand_id
1 'polypeptide(L)'
;MGVPQAMEVLRERAALVRDSLQKSQTITESMVSILGSFDHRLSALETAMRPTQIRTHSIRRAHENIDKTLKAAEIILEQFDLTRKAEAKILRGPHEDLESYLEAIDQLRSIVQFFSNNKSYKSSDGILNHANNLLAKAISKLEDEFRTLLTNYSKPVEPDRLFDGLPNSLRPSATSPGKQGELGSKNHSENQKNLENAVYTPPTLIPPRVLPLLHDLAQQMVQAGHQQQLFRIYRDTRASVLEQSLRKLGVERLSKDDIQKMQWEVLEAKIGNWIHYMRIAVKLLFAGEKKICEQILDGIDSLRDQCFAEVTANSVAVLLSFGEAIAKSKRSPEKLFVLLDMYEIMRELQSEIEYLFGSKSCIEMRESAQSLTKRLAQTAQETFGDFEEAVEKDATKTAVLDGTVHPLTSYVINYVKFLFEDPSVSHHSGGCYIRWWW
;
A
#
# COMPACT_ATOMS: atom_id res chain seq x y z
N MET A 1 104.00 72.07 53.50
CA MET A 1 104.25 70.81 54.22
C MET A 1 102.92 70.12 54.56
N GLY A 2 102.27 69.44 53.60
CA GLY A 2 100.94 68.82 53.82
C GLY A 2 100.78 67.41 53.24
N VAL A 3 101.85 66.85 52.66
CA VAL A 3 101.84 65.57 51.94
C VAL A 3 101.87 64.35 52.87
N PRO A 4 102.54 64.34 54.05
CA PRO A 4 102.57 63.16 54.92
C PRO A 4 101.22 62.82 55.56
N GLN A 5 100.45 63.85 55.94
CA GLN A 5 99.19 63.67 56.67
C GLN A 5 98.03 63.26 55.74
N ALA A 6 98.02 63.75 54.49
CA ALA A 6 97.07 63.29 53.48
C ALA A 6 97.34 61.83 53.04
N MET A 7 98.61 61.43 52.97
CA MET A 7 99.01 60.08 52.60
C MET A 7 98.63 59.05 53.69
N GLU A 8 98.71 59.43 54.96
CA GLU A 8 98.29 58.56 56.07
C GLU A 8 96.76 58.44 56.17
N VAL A 9 96.01 59.52 55.95
CA VAL A 9 94.52 59.47 55.85
C VAL A 9 94.06 58.63 54.66
N LEU A 10 94.76 58.70 53.53
CA LEU A 10 94.51 57.82 52.38
C LEU A 10 94.83 56.36 52.69
N ARG A 11 95.87 56.09 53.48
CA ARG A 11 96.25 54.74 53.92
C ARG A 11 95.24 54.15 54.88
N GLU A 12 94.73 54.95 55.81
CA GLU A 12 93.67 54.58 56.75
C GLU A 12 92.32 54.38 56.04
N ARG A 13 91.94 55.26 55.09
CA ARG A 13 90.77 55.05 54.23
C ARG A 13 90.90 53.82 53.33
N ALA A 14 92.07 53.56 52.77
CA ALA A 14 92.33 52.35 51.99
C ALA A 14 92.28 51.09 52.86
N ALA A 15 92.72 51.16 54.13
CA ALA A 15 92.57 50.07 55.09
C ALA A 15 91.10 49.83 55.46
N LEU A 16 90.31 50.89 55.69
CA LEU A 16 88.86 50.79 55.95
C LEU A 16 88.09 50.23 54.75
N VAL A 17 88.42 50.65 53.52
CA VAL A 17 87.82 50.09 52.29
C VAL A 17 88.21 48.63 52.12
N ARG A 18 89.47 48.26 52.43
CA ARG A 18 89.93 46.87 52.36
C ARG A 18 89.23 45.99 53.41
N ASP A 19 89.01 46.50 54.61
CA ASP A 19 88.26 45.82 55.68
C ASP A 19 86.76 45.70 55.35
N SER A 20 86.16 46.76 54.77
CA SER A 20 84.78 46.72 54.25
C SER A 20 84.62 45.77 53.07
N LEU A 21 85.61 45.69 52.19
CA LEU A 21 85.64 44.75 51.06
C LEU A 21 85.76 43.32 51.57
N GLN A 22 86.63 43.07 52.56
CA GLN A 22 86.79 41.76 53.18
C GLN A 22 85.52 41.33 53.92
N LYS A 23 84.85 42.25 54.62
CA LYS A 23 83.50 42.03 55.18
C LYS A 23 82.46 41.72 54.11
N SER A 24 82.41 42.50 53.03
CA SER A 24 81.50 42.27 51.90
C SER A 24 81.75 40.92 51.20
N GLN A 25 83.02 40.53 51.07
CA GLN A 25 83.43 39.25 50.51
C GLN A 25 83.03 38.09 51.43
N THR A 26 83.21 38.23 52.75
CA THR A 26 82.75 37.25 53.74
C THR A 26 81.22 37.13 53.72
N ILE A 27 80.49 38.24 53.56
CA ILE A 27 79.03 38.24 53.40
C ILE A 27 78.62 37.56 52.09
N THR A 28 79.33 37.80 51.00
CA THR A 28 79.06 37.19 49.69
C THR A 28 79.32 35.69 49.73
N GLU A 29 80.42 35.25 50.34
CA GLU A 29 80.74 33.83 50.56
C GLU A 29 79.71 33.14 51.46
N SER A 30 79.25 33.83 52.51
CA SER A 30 78.13 33.38 53.34
C SER A 30 76.84 33.23 52.54
N MET A 31 76.51 34.20 51.69
CA MET A 31 75.33 34.16 50.83
C MET A 31 75.41 33.03 49.78
N VAL A 32 76.57 32.81 49.18
CA VAL A 32 76.84 31.69 48.26
C VAL A 32 76.71 30.35 48.99
N SER A 33 77.23 30.24 50.21
CA SER A 33 77.08 29.05 51.06
C SER A 33 75.62 28.77 51.39
N ILE A 34 74.86 29.80 51.77
CA ILE A 34 73.42 29.69 52.05
C ILE A 34 72.66 29.26 50.79
N LEU A 35 72.90 29.87 49.64
CA LEU A 35 72.26 29.50 48.37
C LEU A 35 72.60 28.08 47.94
N GLY A 36 73.87 27.67 48.06
CA GLY A 36 74.27 26.28 47.81
C GLY A 36 73.59 25.28 48.75
N SER A 37 73.37 25.68 50.02
CA SER A 37 72.61 24.86 50.97
C SER A 37 71.13 24.75 50.62
N PHE A 38 70.52 25.83 50.10
CA PHE A 38 69.14 25.81 49.60
C PHE A 38 69.01 24.92 48.38
N ASP A 39 69.91 25.05 47.41
CA ASP A 39 69.88 24.27 46.17
C ASP A 39 70.04 22.77 46.45
N HIS A 40 70.97 22.42 47.35
CA HIS A 40 71.11 21.03 47.80
C HIS A 40 69.86 20.51 48.52
N ARG A 41 69.25 21.32 49.39
CA ARG A 41 67.99 20.97 50.07
C ARG A 41 66.82 20.83 49.09
N LEU A 42 66.72 21.70 48.08
CA LEU A 42 65.68 21.66 47.05
C LEU A 42 65.84 20.43 46.16
N SER A 43 67.07 20.13 45.74
CA SER A 43 67.39 18.94 44.95
C SER A 43 67.10 17.64 45.72
N ALA A 44 67.46 17.59 47.01
CA ALA A 44 67.14 16.46 47.89
C ALA A 44 65.61 16.30 48.08
N LEU A 45 64.89 17.41 48.26
CA LEU A 45 63.43 17.42 48.39
C LEU A 45 62.75 16.96 47.09
N GLU A 46 63.18 17.48 45.93
CA GLU A 46 62.65 17.08 44.63
C GLU A 46 62.89 15.58 44.39
N THR A 47 64.10 15.10 44.67
CA THR A 47 64.45 13.67 44.55
C THR A 47 63.60 12.80 45.47
N ALA A 48 63.32 13.26 46.69
CA ALA A 48 62.44 12.56 47.64
C ALA A 48 60.95 12.63 47.24
N MET A 49 60.49 13.72 46.61
CA MET A 49 59.10 13.92 46.21
C MET A 49 58.74 13.30 44.85
N ARG A 50 59.70 13.16 43.93
CA ARG A 50 59.47 12.66 42.56
C ARG A 50 58.78 11.30 42.51
N PRO A 51 59.16 10.28 43.31
CA PRO A 51 58.48 8.98 43.33
C PRO A 51 57.02 9.11 43.79
N THR A 52 56.76 9.96 44.78
CA THR A 52 55.41 10.22 45.29
C THR A 52 54.54 10.92 44.24
N GLN A 53 55.07 11.90 43.51
CA GLN A 53 54.37 12.56 42.42
C GLN A 53 54.04 11.59 41.27
N ILE A 54 55.01 10.77 40.84
CA ILE A 54 54.80 9.75 39.79
C ILE A 54 53.72 8.75 40.24
N ARG A 55 53.80 8.27 41.49
CA ARG A 55 52.81 7.34 42.05
C ARG A 55 51.42 7.98 42.17
N THR A 56 51.34 9.25 42.58
CA THR A 56 50.06 9.96 42.68
C THR A 56 49.44 10.16 41.30
N HIS A 57 50.24 10.51 40.29
CA HIS A 57 49.77 10.65 38.92
C HIS A 57 49.32 9.31 38.31
N SER A 58 50.05 8.22 38.57
CA SER A 58 49.66 6.89 38.09
C SER A 58 48.37 6.41 38.74
N ILE A 59 48.20 6.63 40.05
CA ILE A 59 46.95 6.34 40.78
C ILE A 59 45.79 7.16 40.22
N ARG A 60 45.97 8.46 40.01
CA ARG A 60 44.92 9.33 39.45
C ARG A 60 44.49 8.87 38.05
N ARG A 61 45.45 8.56 37.19
CA ARG A 61 45.19 8.01 35.85
C ARG A 61 44.48 6.66 35.90
N ALA A 62 44.85 5.79 36.85
CA ALA A 62 44.17 4.52 37.07
C ALA A 62 42.72 4.74 37.51
N HIS A 63 42.46 5.63 38.47
CA HIS A 63 41.09 5.99 38.88
C HIS A 63 40.26 6.56 37.73
N GLU A 64 40.81 7.50 36.97
CA GLU A 64 40.11 8.06 35.81
C GLU A 64 39.79 7.00 34.74
N ASN A 65 40.69 6.04 34.52
CA ASN A 65 40.44 4.94 33.60
C ASN A 65 39.38 3.97 34.14
N ILE A 66 39.40 3.69 35.45
CA ILE A 66 38.38 2.85 36.11
C ILE A 66 37.01 3.51 35.98
N ASP A 67 36.88 4.80 36.31
CA ASP A 67 35.62 5.53 36.21
C ASP A 67 35.08 5.57 34.79
N LYS A 68 35.94 5.79 33.79
CA LYS A 68 35.55 5.74 32.37
C LYS A 68 35.04 4.36 31.97
N THR A 69 35.71 3.31 32.44
CA THR A 69 35.32 1.92 32.14
C THR A 69 34.01 1.55 32.81
N LEU A 70 33.79 2.02 34.05
CA LEU A 70 32.56 1.80 34.80
C LEU A 70 31.36 2.46 34.10
N LYS A 71 31.49 3.72 33.68
CA LYS A 71 30.46 4.42 32.90
C LYS A 71 30.16 3.73 31.56
N ALA A 72 31.19 3.24 30.87
CA ALA A 72 30.98 2.49 29.63
C ALA A 72 30.23 1.17 29.87
N ALA A 73 30.53 0.47 30.97
CA ALA A 73 29.84 -0.76 31.35
C ALA A 73 28.38 -0.52 31.75
N GLU A 74 28.07 0.59 32.45
CA GLU A 74 26.70 1.00 32.80
C GLU A 74 25.83 1.21 31.56
N ILE A 75 26.35 1.93 30.54
CA ILE A 75 25.63 2.16 29.27
C ILE A 75 25.32 0.82 28.59
N ILE A 76 26.28 -0.12 28.58
CA ILE A 76 26.06 -1.44 27.98
C ILE A 76 24.99 -2.21 28.75
N LEU A 77 25.06 -2.25 30.08
CA LEU A 77 24.06 -2.91 30.93
C LEU A 77 22.65 -2.36 30.70
N GLU A 78 22.52 -1.04 30.55
CA GLU A 78 21.25 -0.41 30.22
C GLU A 78 20.68 -0.94 28.88
N GLN A 79 21.52 -1.11 27.85
CA GLN A 79 21.08 -1.70 26.58
C GLN A 79 20.64 -3.17 26.72
N PHE A 80 21.29 -3.96 27.60
CA PHE A 80 20.85 -5.32 27.92
C PHE A 80 19.46 -5.31 28.58
N ASP A 81 19.22 -4.40 29.51
CA ASP A 81 17.93 -4.28 30.19
C ASP A 81 16.83 -3.82 29.23
N LEU A 82 17.12 -2.89 28.31
CA LEU A 82 16.21 -2.49 27.25
C LEU A 82 15.89 -3.64 26.30
N THR A 83 16.89 -4.43 25.90
CA THR A 83 16.68 -5.63 25.06
C THR A 83 15.73 -6.62 25.74
N ARG A 84 15.92 -6.87 27.04
CA ARG A 84 15.07 -7.80 27.81
C ARG A 84 13.63 -7.28 27.96
N LYS A 85 13.45 -5.97 28.15
CA LYS A 85 12.12 -5.33 28.17
C LYS A 85 11.42 -5.43 26.82
N ALA A 86 12.13 -5.18 25.72
CA ALA A 86 11.60 -5.30 24.37
C ALA A 86 11.24 -6.76 24.03
N GLU A 87 12.07 -7.72 24.43
CA GLU A 87 11.82 -9.15 24.26
C GLU A 87 10.49 -9.58 24.91
N ALA A 88 10.23 -9.14 26.14
CA ALA A 88 8.98 -9.45 26.83
C ALA A 88 7.74 -8.95 26.06
N LYS A 89 7.82 -7.74 25.47
CA LYS A 89 6.75 -7.17 24.64
C LYS A 89 6.58 -7.97 23.33
N ILE A 90 7.69 -8.33 22.67
CA ILE A 90 7.66 -9.09 21.41
C ILE A 90 7.08 -10.50 21.60
N LEU A 91 7.37 -11.13 22.73
CA LEU A 91 6.85 -12.46 23.05
C LEU A 91 5.33 -12.46 23.28
N ARG A 92 4.76 -11.38 23.84
CA ARG A 92 3.29 -11.22 23.98
C ARG A 92 2.59 -11.09 22.64
N GLY A 93 3.21 -10.39 21.68
CA GLY A 93 2.67 -10.22 20.33
C GLY A 93 1.86 -8.95 20.14
N PRO A 94 1.52 -8.60 18.89
CA PRO A 94 0.88 -7.33 18.53
C PRO A 94 -0.62 -7.25 18.89
N HIS A 95 -1.24 -8.37 19.29
CA HIS A 95 -2.69 -8.46 19.47
C HIS A 95 -3.20 -7.74 20.74
N GLU A 96 -2.38 -7.63 21.79
CA GLU A 96 -2.75 -6.94 23.04
C GLU A 96 -2.61 -5.42 22.94
N ASP A 97 -1.48 -4.95 22.43
CA ASP A 97 -1.15 -3.54 22.32
C ASP A 97 -0.18 -3.33 21.15
N LEU A 98 -0.74 -2.89 20.01
CA LEU A 98 0.02 -2.65 18.80
C LEU A 98 1.04 -1.52 18.99
N GLU A 99 0.67 -0.44 19.66
CA GLU A 99 1.53 0.73 19.84
C GLU A 99 2.77 0.36 20.69
N SER A 100 2.56 -0.27 21.84
CA SER A 100 3.68 -0.76 22.67
C SER A 100 4.55 -1.79 21.95
N TYR A 101 3.96 -2.60 21.06
CA TYR A 101 4.69 -3.61 20.30
C TYR A 101 5.57 -2.98 19.22
N LEU A 102 5.05 -1.97 18.52
CA LEU A 102 5.82 -1.21 17.53
C LEU A 102 6.97 -0.43 18.18
N GLU A 103 6.72 0.20 19.33
CA GLU A 103 7.79 0.83 20.12
C GLU A 103 8.89 -0.17 20.50
N ALA A 104 8.55 -1.41 20.83
CA ALA A 104 9.52 -2.44 21.17
C ALA A 104 10.39 -2.83 19.96
N ILE A 105 9.83 -2.83 18.75
CA ILE A 105 10.57 -3.06 17.51
C ILE A 105 11.54 -1.91 17.25
N ASP A 106 11.09 -0.66 17.40
CA ASP A 106 11.96 0.51 17.22
C ASP A 106 13.10 0.56 18.24
N GLN A 107 12.81 0.18 19.49
CA GLN A 107 13.82 0.00 20.52
C GLN A 107 14.85 -1.06 20.11
N LEU A 108 14.42 -2.23 19.61
CA LEU A 108 15.36 -3.24 19.12
C LEU A 108 16.20 -2.76 17.93
N ARG A 109 15.61 -2.01 16.99
CA ARG A 109 16.36 -1.42 15.87
C ARG A 109 17.44 -0.46 16.37
N SER A 110 17.10 0.39 17.34
CA SER A 110 18.05 1.32 17.98
C SER A 110 19.19 0.58 18.68
N ILE A 111 18.88 -0.51 19.41
CA ILE A 111 19.86 -1.37 20.08
C ILE A 111 20.80 -2.01 19.05
N VAL A 112 20.27 -2.56 17.97
CA VAL A 112 21.08 -3.13 16.88
C VAL A 112 22.00 -2.09 16.28
N GLN A 113 21.51 -0.86 16.05
CA GLN A 113 22.33 0.24 15.52
C GLN A 113 23.43 0.66 16.50
N PHE A 114 23.13 0.75 17.80
CA PHE A 114 24.10 1.07 18.85
C PHE A 114 25.26 0.07 18.89
N PHE A 115 24.96 -1.23 18.94
CA PHE A 115 25.98 -2.27 18.97
C PHE A 115 26.71 -2.43 17.64
N SER A 116 26.06 -2.13 16.51
CA SER A 116 26.70 -2.13 15.19
C SER A 116 27.74 -1.03 15.03
N ASN A 117 27.51 0.14 15.65
CA ASN A 117 28.44 1.25 15.66
C ASN A 117 29.58 1.06 16.68
N ASN A 118 29.29 0.38 17.80
CA ASN A 118 30.24 0.11 18.88
C ASN A 118 30.81 -1.32 18.85
N LYS A 119 31.51 -1.70 17.77
CA LYS A 119 32.11 -3.04 17.56
C LYS A 119 33.26 -3.40 18.52
N SER A 120 33.50 -2.65 19.59
CA SER A 120 34.67 -2.83 20.45
C SER A 120 34.61 -4.03 21.40
N TYR A 121 33.50 -4.78 21.46
CA TYR A 121 33.28 -5.79 22.49
C TYR A 121 32.91 -7.17 21.92
N LYS A 122 33.61 -8.24 22.32
CA LYS A 122 33.27 -9.63 21.91
C LYS A 122 31.86 -10.07 22.34
N SER A 123 31.28 -9.47 23.38
CA SER A 123 29.91 -9.78 23.82
C SER A 123 28.83 -9.10 22.98
N SER A 124 29.18 -8.13 22.12
CA SER A 124 28.20 -7.43 21.27
C SER A 124 27.63 -8.36 20.20
N ASP A 125 28.41 -9.30 19.68
CA ASP A 125 27.95 -10.23 18.63
C ASP A 125 26.82 -11.14 19.10
N GLY A 126 26.89 -11.63 20.35
CA GLY A 126 25.82 -12.46 20.92
C GLY A 126 24.52 -11.69 21.06
N ILE A 127 24.59 -10.43 21.52
CA ILE A 127 23.44 -9.55 21.63
C ILE A 127 22.87 -9.16 20.27
N LEU A 128 23.73 -8.87 19.30
CA LEU A 128 23.32 -8.49 17.96
C LEU A 128 22.56 -9.63 17.31
N ASN A 129 23.07 -10.85 17.43
CA ASN A 129 22.39 -12.04 16.95
C ASN A 129 21.05 -12.26 17.66
N HIS A 130 20.99 -12.09 18.99
CA HIS A 130 19.74 -12.19 19.75
C HIS A 130 18.71 -11.13 19.33
N ALA A 131 19.11 -9.86 19.25
CA ALA A 131 18.25 -8.76 18.84
C ALA A 131 17.77 -8.91 17.39
N ASN A 132 18.64 -9.36 16.47
CA ASN A 132 18.24 -9.66 15.08
C ASN A 132 17.26 -10.84 15.01
N ASN A 133 17.46 -11.89 15.80
CA ASN A 133 16.52 -13.01 15.88
C ASN A 133 15.17 -12.57 16.45
N LEU A 134 15.17 -11.69 17.47
CA LEU A 134 13.95 -11.10 18.02
C LEU A 134 13.25 -10.19 17.00
N LEU A 135 13.99 -9.38 16.25
CA LEU A 135 13.43 -8.57 15.16
C LEU A 135 12.79 -9.44 14.09
N ALA A 136 13.47 -10.50 13.64
CA ALA A 136 12.92 -11.44 12.65
C ALA A 136 11.63 -12.09 13.16
N LYS A 137 11.62 -12.53 14.43
CA LYS A 137 10.42 -13.07 15.08
C LYS A 137 9.31 -12.03 15.22
N ALA A 138 9.66 -10.78 15.52
CA ALA A 138 8.72 -9.70 15.68
C ALA A 138 8.03 -9.37 14.35
N ILE A 139 8.79 -9.34 13.26
CA ILE A 139 8.29 -9.13 11.90
C ILE A 139 7.39 -10.29 11.46
N SER A 140 7.79 -11.53 11.70
CA SER A 140 6.94 -12.71 11.39
C SER A 140 5.59 -12.62 12.11
N LYS A 141 5.57 -12.17 13.36
CA LYS A 141 4.31 -11.95 14.09
C LYS A 141 3.48 -10.79 13.55
N LEU A 142 4.11 -9.72 13.04
CA LEU A 142 3.39 -8.63 12.36
C LEU A 142 2.74 -9.13 11.07
N GLU A 143 3.45 -9.97 10.30
CA GLU A 143 2.92 -10.60 9.10
C GLU A 143 1.68 -11.45 9.41
N ASP A 144 1.77 -12.27 10.46
CA ASP A 144 0.67 -13.13 10.90
C ASP A 144 -0.52 -12.31 11.43
N GLU A 145 -0.28 -11.23 12.15
CA GLU A 145 -1.33 -10.32 12.63
C GLU A 145 -2.01 -9.61 11.47
N PHE A 146 -1.23 -9.06 10.53
CA PHE A 146 -1.78 -8.43 9.33
C PHE A 146 -2.62 -9.42 8.53
N ARG A 147 -2.15 -10.65 8.34
CA ARG A 147 -2.90 -11.73 7.68
C ARG A 147 -4.19 -12.04 8.43
N THR A 148 -4.13 -12.19 9.74
CA THR A 148 -5.27 -12.59 10.58
C THR A 148 -6.33 -11.48 10.58
N LEU A 149 -5.91 -10.24 10.76
CA LEU A 149 -6.77 -9.07 10.72
C LEU A 149 -7.44 -8.93 9.34
N LEU A 150 -6.64 -9.02 8.26
CA LEU A 150 -7.16 -8.92 6.90
C LEU A 150 -8.15 -10.04 6.59
N THR A 151 -7.87 -11.28 7.00
CA THR A 151 -8.75 -12.44 6.76
C THR A 151 -10.05 -12.34 7.56
N ASN A 152 -9.98 -11.92 8.83
CA ASN A 152 -11.16 -11.82 9.71
C ASN A 152 -12.16 -10.75 9.25
N TYR A 153 -11.64 -9.65 8.70
CA TYR A 153 -12.46 -8.51 8.27
C TYR A 153 -12.76 -8.48 6.77
N SER A 154 -12.07 -9.28 5.95
CA SER A 154 -12.41 -9.47 4.54
C SER A 154 -13.43 -10.59 4.39
N LYS A 155 -14.72 -10.24 4.43
CA LYS A 155 -15.81 -11.19 4.18
C LYS A 155 -16.37 -11.00 2.78
N PRO A 156 -16.72 -12.09 2.06
CA PRO A 156 -17.39 -11.97 0.78
C PRO A 156 -18.70 -11.19 0.94
N VAL A 157 -18.95 -10.25 0.04
CA VAL A 157 -20.16 -9.42 0.11
C VAL A 157 -21.36 -10.26 -0.32
N GLU A 158 -22.40 -10.25 0.50
CA GLU A 158 -23.65 -10.95 0.15
C GLU A 158 -24.38 -10.24 -0.99
N PRO A 159 -25.00 -10.99 -1.94
CA PRO A 159 -25.67 -10.42 -3.10
C PRO A 159 -26.73 -9.37 -2.74
N ASP A 160 -27.50 -9.60 -1.68
CA ASP A 160 -28.57 -8.68 -1.25
C ASP A 160 -28.04 -7.27 -0.95
N ARG A 161 -26.86 -7.18 -0.33
CA ARG A 161 -26.20 -5.89 -0.04
C ARG A 161 -25.62 -5.22 -1.28
N LEU A 162 -25.25 -6.00 -2.29
CA LEU A 162 -24.78 -5.47 -3.57
C LEU A 162 -25.95 -4.92 -4.40
N PHE A 163 -27.11 -5.58 -4.35
CA PHE A 163 -28.34 -5.09 -4.97
C PHE A 163 -28.95 -3.90 -4.21
N ASP A 164 -28.82 -3.84 -2.88
CA ASP A 164 -29.17 -2.65 -2.07
C ASP A 164 -28.32 -1.42 -2.44
N GLY A 165 -27.09 -1.63 -2.89
CA GLY A 165 -26.18 -0.56 -3.32
C GLY A 165 -26.51 0.04 -4.69
N LEU A 166 -27.48 -0.54 -5.42
CA LEU A 166 -27.99 0.01 -6.68
C LEU A 166 -29.13 1.01 -6.40
N PRO A 167 -29.27 2.08 -7.21
CA PRO A 167 -30.45 2.94 -7.14
C PRO A 167 -31.73 2.12 -7.40
N ASN A 168 -32.82 2.48 -6.72
CA ASN A 168 -34.11 1.76 -6.74
C ASN A 168 -34.66 1.46 -8.15
N SER A 169 -34.27 2.24 -9.17
CA SER A 169 -34.67 2.04 -10.57
C SER A 169 -33.95 0.89 -11.29
N LEU A 170 -32.85 0.37 -10.75
CA LEU A 170 -32.00 -0.67 -11.38
C LEU A 170 -32.03 -2.01 -10.63
N ARG A 171 -32.83 -2.11 -9.56
CA ARG A 171 -32.96 -3.32 -8.76
C ARG A 171 -33.88 -4.32 -9.48
N PRO A 172 -33.52 -5.61 -9.55
CA PRO A 172 -34.44 -6.63 -10.05
C PRO A 172 -35.70 -6.62 -9.17
N SER A 173 -36.87 -6.43 -9.79
CA SER A 173 -38.16 -6.46 -9.10
C SER A 173 -38.30 -7.79 -8.36
N ALA A 174 -38.12 -7.79 -7.04
CA ALA A 174 -38.41 -8.95 -6.22
C ALA A 174 -39.91 -9.24 -6.34
N THR A 175 -40.25 -10.33 -7.02
CA THR A 175 -41.60 -10.89 -7.07
C THR A 175 -42.00 -11.34 -5.66
N SER A 176 -42.53 -10.40 -4.86
CA SER A 176 -43.32 -10.74 -3.68
C SER A 176 -44.80 -10.82 -4.07
N PRO A 177 -45.47 -11.96 -3.88
CA PRO A 177 -46.88 -12.11 -4.21
C PRO A 177 -47.73 -11.45 -3.11
N GLY A 178 -48.53 -10.45 -3.50
CA GLY A 178 -49.64 -9.98 -2.70
C GLY A 178 -49.62 -8.49 -2.37
N LYS A 179 -50.23 -7.70 -3.26
CA LYS A 179 -51.40 -6.86 -2.93
C LYS A 179 -51.87 -6.18 -4.22
N GLN A 180 -53.01 -6.66 -4.74
CA GLN A 180 -53.83 -5.91 -5.68
C GLN A 180 -54.29 -4.60 -5.04
N GLY A 181 -54.22 -3.53 -5.82
CA GLY A 181 -54.73 -2.20 -5.49
C GLY A 181 -54.50 -1.29 -6.68
N GLU A 182 -55.45 -1.32 -7.63
CA GLU A 182 -55.48 -0.48 -8.82
C GLU A 182 -55.47 1.01 -8.47
N LEU A 183 -54.65 1.80 -9.16
CA LEU A 183 -55.11 3.03 -9.82
C LEU A 183 -54.07 3.55 -10.84
N GLY A 184 -54.50 3.72 -12.08
CA GLY A 184 -54.23 4.94 -12.85
C GLY A 184 -52.92 5.04 -13.65
N SER A 185 -53.02 4.72 -14.94
CA SER A 185 -52.06 5.03 -16.00
C SER A 185 -51.78 6.54 -16.16
N LYS A 186 -50.48 6.88 -16.28
CA LYS A 186 -49.84 7.92 -17.14
C LYS A 186 -48.70 8.64 -16.40
N ASN A 187 -47.47 8.44 -16.88
CA ASN A 187 -46.46 9.47 -17.20
C ASN A 187 -45.12 8.81 -17.56
N HIS A 188 -45.00 8.41 -18.84
CA HIS A 188 -43.72 8.15 -19.50
C HIS A 188 -43.20 9.51 -20.01
N SER A 189 -42.28 10.18 -19.29
CA SER A 189 -41.40 11.23 -19.86
C SER A 189 -40.47 11.97 -18.88
N GLU A 190 -40.18 11.49 -17.66
CA GLU A 190 -39.27 12.22 -16.73
C GLU A 190 -38.16 11.40 -16.07
N ASN A 191 -37.88 10.15 -16.49
CA ASN A 191 -36.90 9.31 -15.79
C ASN A 191 -35.44 9.40 -16.29
N GLN A 192 -35.14 10.20 -17.32
CA GLN A 192 -33.84 10.15 -18.01
C GLN A 192 -32.80 11.17 -17.54
N LYS A 193 -33.14 12.10 -16.65
CA LYS A 193 -32.19 13.09 -16.10
C LYS A 193 -31.59 12.74 -14.74
N ASN A 194 -31.96 11.60 -14.14
CA ASN A 194 -31.51 11.20 -12.80
C ASN A 194 -30.49 10.06 -12.76
N LEU A 195 -30.04 9.51 -13.90
CA LEU A 195 -29.05 8.42 -13.92
C LEU A 195 -27.62 8.94 -13.66
N GLU A 196 -27.31 10.18 -14.01
CA GLU A 196 -26.02 10.84 -13.73
C GLU A 196 -25.82 11.16 -12.23
N ASN A 197 -26.91 11.20 -11.45
CA ASN A 197 -26.91 11.45 -10.00
C ASN A 197 -27.30 10.21 -9.17
N ALA A 198 -27.28 9.01 -9.77
CA ALA A 198 -27.50 7.78 -9.02
C ALA A 198 -26.38 7.60 -7.98
N VAL A 199 -26.70 7.85 -6.71
CA VAL A 199 -25.75 7.66 -5.59
C VAL A 199 -25.59 6.16 -5.36
N TYR A 200 -24.56 5.58 -5.97
CA TYR A 200 -24.10 4.24 -5.61
C TYR A 200 -23.48 4.31 -4.22
N THR A 201 -24.04 3.60 -3.25
CA THR A 201 -23.43 3.47 -1.92
C THR A 201 -22.47 2.29 -1.93
N PRO A 202 -21.15 2.49 -2.02
CA PRO A 202 -20.19 1.41 -2.04
C PRO A 202 -20.34 0.58 -0.75
N PRO A 203 -20.40 -0.77 -0.84
CA PRO A 203 -20.47 -1.61 0.33
C PRO A 203 -19.21 -1.41 1.18
N THR A 204 -19.38 -1.44 2.50
CA THR A 204 -18.25 -1.42 3.43
C THR A 204 -17.56 -2.79 3.36
N LEU A 205 -16.57 -2.95 2.46
CA LEU A 205 -15.84 -4.22 2.28
C LEU A 205 -14.91 -4.53 3.46
N ILE A 206 -14.43 -3.50 4.15
CA ILE A 206 -13.70 -3.57 5.41
C ILE A 206 -14.24 -2.46 6.33
N PRO A 207 -14.48 -2.72 7.62
CA PRO A 207 -14.90 -1.69 8.55
C PRO A 207 -13.86 -0.56 8.66
N PRO A 208 -14.27 0.72 8.61
CA PRO A 208 -13.33 1.85 8.60
C PRO A 208 -12.48 1.97 9.86
N ARG A 209 -12.89 1.35 10.97
CA ARG A 209 -12.13 1.29 12.22
C ARG A 209 -10.86 0.44 12.12
N VAL A 210 -10.84 -0.52 11.20
CA VAL A 210 -9.74 -1.48 11.04
C VAL A 210 -8.71 -1.01 10.00
N LEU A 211 -9.11 -0.09 9.12
CA LEU A 211 -8.26 0.43 8.05
C LEU A 211 -7.00 1.16 8.56
N PRO A 212 -7.07 2.04 9.58
CA PRO A 212 -5.87 2.65 10.16
C PRO A 212 -4.91 1.60 10.74
N LEU A 213 -5.43 0.60 11.45
CA LEU A 213 -4.58 -0.47 12.01
C LEU A 213 -3.89 -1.29 10.91
N LEU A 214 -4.60 -1.61 9.83
CA LEU A 214 -4.02 -2.32 8.68
C LEU A 214 -2.95 -1.45 7.98
N HIS A 215 -3.18 -0.14 7.89
CA HIS A 215 -2.22 0.80 7.34
C HIS A 215 -0.93 0.87 8.18
N ASP A 216 -1.06 1.02 9.51
CA ASP A 216 0.08 1.08 10.42
C ASP A 216 0.90 -0.21 10.35
N LEU A 217 0.25 -1.37 10.35
CA LEU A 217 0.90 -2.68 10.15
C LEU A 217 1.62 -2.77 8.80
N ALA A 218 0.97 -2.34 7.71
CA ALA A 218 1.55 -2.34 6.38
C ALA A 218 2.80 -1.45 6.30
N GLN A 219 2.75 -0.24 6.87
CA GLN A 219 3.87 0.69 6.91
C GLN A 219 5.06 0.09 7.66
N GLN A 220 4.81 -0.60 8.77
CA GLN A 220 5.86 -1.24 9.57
C GLN A 220 6.50 -2.43 8.84
N MET A 221 5.72 -3.23 8.12
CA MET A 221 6.23 -4.28 7.25
C MET A 221 7.10 -3.72 6.12
N VAL A 222 6.73 -2.56 5.56
CA VAL A 222 7.51 -1.86 4.53
C VAL A 222 8.82 -1.31 5.08
N GLN A 223 8.81 -0.70 6.27
CA GLN A 223 10.02 -0.25 6.96
C GLN A 223 10.95 -1.41 7.37
N ALA A 224 10.40 -2.62 7.55
CA ALA A 224 11.19 -3.82 7.76
C ALA A 224 11.79 -4.41 6.46
N GLY A 225 11.38 -3.93 5.28
CA GLY A 225 11.79 -4.46 3.98
C GLY A 225 10.96 -5.67 3.50
N HIS A 226 9.87 -6.00 4.19
CA HIS A 226 9.00 -7.15 3.89
C HIS A 226 7.84 -6.78 2.94
N GLN A 227 8.10 -5.87 2.01
CA GLN A 227 7.13 -5.35 1.04
C GLN A 227 6.52 -6.46 0.16
N GLN A 228 7.33 -7.44 -0.24
CA GLN A 228 6.88 -8.57 -1.07
C GLN A 228 5.91 -9.50 -0.32
N GLN A 229 6.10 -9.64 0.99
CA GLN A 229 5.24 -10.51 1.81
C GLN A 229 3.92 -9.81 2.13
N LEU A 230 3.95 -8.51 2.43
CA LEU A 230 2.75 -7.66 2.52
C LEU A 230 1.88 -7.81 1.26
N PHE A 231 2.53 -7.66 0.10
CA PHE A 231 1.88 -7.78 -1.20
C PHE A 231 1.19 -9.13 -1.40
N ARG A 232 1.90 -10.24 -1.13
CA ARG A 232 1.35 -11.60 -1.25
C ARG A 232 0.16 -11.81 -0.33
N ILE A 233 0.27 -11.42 0.95
CA ILE A 233 -0.81 -11.58 1.93
C ILE A 233 -2.05 -10.80 1.50
N TYR A 234 -1.87 -9.53 1.10
CA TYR A 234 -2.96 -8.69 0.66
C TYR A 234 -3.64 -9.29 -0.56
N ARG A 235 -2.85 -9.57 -1.61
CA ARG A 235 -3.36 -10.10 -2.87
C ARG A 235 -4.12 -11.41 -2.67
N ASP A 236 -3.52 -12.40 -2.03
CA ASP A 236 -4.11 -13.74 -1.91
C ASP A 236 -5.43 -13.69 -1.12
N THR A 237 -5.49 -12.84 -0.08
CA THR A 237 -6.70 -12.68 0.73
C THR A 237 -7.79 -11.91 -0.01
N ARG A 238 -7.47 -10.73 -0.56
CA ARG A 238 -8.46 -9.85 -1.21
C ARG A 238 -8.92 -10.38 -2.56
N ALA A 239 -8.03 -10.96 -3.37
CA ALA A 239 -8.40 -11.60 -4.63
C ALA A 239 -9.38 -12.76 -4.38
N SER A 240 -9.09 -13.61 -3.39
CA SER A 240 -9.99 -14.71 -3.03
C SER A 240 -11.37 -14.22 -2.58
N VAL A 241 -11.42 -13.19 -1.74
CA VAL A 241 -12.69 -12.62 -1.23
C VAL A 241 -13.49 -11.94 -2.35
N LEU A 242 -12.82 -11.23 -3.25
CA LEU A 242 -13.43 -10.58 -4.40
C LEU A 242 -14.01 -11.62 -5.38
N GLU A 243 -13.24 -12.66 -5.70
CA GLU A 243 -13.71 -13.78 -6.53
C GLU A 243 -14.90 -14.50 -5.89
N GLN A 244 -14.85 -14.78 -4.58
CA GLN A 244 -15.96 -15.40 -3.87
C GLN A 244 -17.22 -14.52 -3.88
N SER A 245 -17.06 -13.19 -3.75
CA SER A 245 -18.19 -12.25 -3.83
C SER A 245 -18.85 -12.29 -5.21
N LEU A 246 -18.05 -12.32 -6.28
CA LEU A 246 -18.57 -12.44 -7.65
C LEU A 246 -19.22 -13.81 -7.91
N ARG A 247 -18.66 -14.90 -7.37
CA ARG A 247 -19.27 -16.23 -7.46
C ARG A 247 -20.61 -16.29 -6.74
N LYS A 248 -20.72 -15.70 -5.54
CA LYS A 248 -22.00 -15.59 -4.79
C LYS A 248 -23.03 -14.76 -5.54
N LEU A 249 -22.58 -13.72 -6.26
CA LEU A 249 -23.45 -12.91 -7.11
C LEU A 249 -24.00 -13.70 -8.30
N GLY A 250 -23.37 -14.83 -8.68
CA GLY A 250 -23.80 -15.68 -9.79
C GLY A 250 -22.94 -15.55 -11.04
N VAL A 251 -21.74 -14.95 -10.93
CA VAL A 251 -20.78 -14.88 -12.03
C VAL A 251 -20.08 -16.23 -12.16
N GLU A 252 -20.41 -16.96 -13.22
CA GLU A 252 -19.84 -18.26 -13.56
C GLU A 252 -18.92 -18.14 -14.77
N ARG A 253 -17.82 -18.90 -14.79
CA ARG A 253 -17.04 -19.11 -16.01
C ARG A 253 -17.80 -20.07 -16.91
N LEU A 254 -18.41 -19.54 -17.96
CA LEU A 254 -19.10 -20.32 -18.97
C LEU A 254 -18.26 -20.36 -20.25
N SER A 255 -18.09 -21.56 -20.81
CA SER A 255 -17.40 -21.72 -22.09
C SER A 255 -18.36 -21.51 -23.27
N LYS A 256 -17.81 -21.36 -24.47
CA LYS A 256 -18.61 -21.27 -25.71
C LYS A 256 -19.55 -22.48 -25.87
N ASP A 257 -19.08 -23.67 -25.52
CA ASP A 257 -19.84 -24.91 -25.68
C ASP A 257 -21.00 -25.01 -24.68
N ASP A 258 -20.83 -24.45 -23.48
CA ASP A 258 -21.89 -24.40 -22.47
C ASP A 258 -23.02 -23.48 -22.91
N ILE A 259 -22.66 -22.33 -23.52
CA ILE A 259 -23.64 -21.36 -24.04
C ILE A 259 -24.41 -21.93 -25.23
N GLN A 260 -23.75 -22.69 -26.11
CA GLN A 260 -24.41 -23.28 -27.27
C GLN A 260 -25.42 -24.40 -26.90
N LYS A 261 -25.20 -25.09 -25.79
CA LYS A 261 -26.08 -26.15 -25.30
C LYS A 261 -27.26 -25.64 -24.47
N MET A 262 -27.22 -24.37 -24.05
CA MET A 262 -28.22 -23.77 -23.18
C MET A 262 -29.47 -23.34 -23.97
N GLN A 263 -30.64 -23.46 -23.33
CA GLN A 263 -31.90 -22.95 -23.89
C GLN A 263 -31.90 -21.42 -23.92
N TRP A 264 -32.59 -20.85 -24.91
CA TRP A 264 -32.56 -19.41 -25.17
C TRP A 264 -33.09 -18.59 -24.00
N GLU A 265 -34.21 -19.00 -23.40
CA GLU A 265 -34.87 -18.28 -22.31
C GLU A 265 -33.98 -18.18 -21.06
N VAL A 266 -33.19 -19.24 -20.80
CA VAL A 266 -32.22 -19.27 -19.69
C VAL A 266 -31.01 -18.40 -20.01
N LEU A 267 -30.57 -18.39 -21.27
CA LEU A 267 -29.45 -17.57 -21.72
C LEU A 267 -29.80 -16.08 -21.65
N GLU A 268 -30.97 -15.68 -22.15
CA GLU A 268 -31.47 -14.31 -22.10
C GLU A 268 -31.52 -13.78 -20.65
N ALA A 269 -32.11 -14.57 -19.73
CA ALA A 269 -32.13 -14.23 -18.31
C ALA A 269 -30.71 -14.11 -17.71
N LYS A 270 -29.78 -15.01 -18.08
CA LYS A 270 -28.39 -14.93 -17.63
C LYS A 270 -27.67 -13.70 -18.18
N ILE A 271 -27.99 -13.25 -19.40
CA ILE A 271 -27.40 -12.03 -19.97
C ILE A 271 -27.93 -10.78 -19.25
N GLY A 272 -29.24 -10.70 -19.01
CA GLY A 272 -29.82 -9.63 -18.20
C GLY A 272 -29.16 -9.54 -16.82
N ASN A 273 -28.99 -10.69 -16.15
CA ASN A 273 -28.27 -10.76 -14.89
C ASN A 273 -26.80 -10.32 -15.01
N TRP A 274 -26.10 -10.72 -16.07
CA TRP A 274 -24.72 -10.30 -16.31
C TRP A 274 -24.59 -8.78 -16.46
N ILE A 275 -25.55 -8.10 -17.09
CA ILE A 275 -25.57 -6.62 -17.18
C ILE A 275 -25.61 -6.00 -15.78
N HIS A 276 -26.47 -6.53 -14.90
CA HIS A 276 -26.51 -6.09 -13.50
C HIS A 276 -25.21 -6.41 -12.76
N TYR A 277 -24.65 -7.61 -12.96
CA TYR A 277 -23.39 -8.01 -12.32
C TYR A 277 -22.21 -7.14 -12.76
N MET A 278 -22.17 -6.75 -14.03
CA MET A 278 -21.13 -5.88 -14.57
C MET A 278 -21.21 -4.49 -13.96
N ARG A 279 -22.41 -3.90 -13.84
CA ARG A 279 -22.62 -2.64 -13.10
C ARG A 279 -22.15 -2.76 -11.65
N ILE A 280 -22.55 -3.82 -10.96
CA ILE A 280 -22.17 -4.06 -9.55
C ILE A 280 -20.66 -4.20 -9.40
N ALA A 281 -20.02 -4.99 -10.27
CA ALA A 281 -18.59 -5.24 -10.20
C ALA A 281 -17.77 -3.94 -10.37
N VAL A 282 -18.09 -3.14 -11.39
CA VAL A 282 -17.34 -1.91 -11.69
C VAL A 282 -17.64 -0.81 -10.67
N LYS A 283 -18.91 -0.50 -10.44
CA LYS A 283 -19.32 0.67 -9.62
C LYS A 283 -19.19 0.45 -8.12
N LEU A 284 -19.31 -0.79 -7.65
CA LEU A 284 -19.32 -1.09 -6.21
C LEU A 284 -18.07 -1.84 -5.78
N LEU A 285 -17.78 -3.01 -6.38
CA LEU A 285 -16.69 -3.88 -5.90
C LEU A 285 -15.31 -3.32 -6.24
N PHE A 286 -15.02 -3.03 -7.51
CA PHE A 286 -13.71 -2.53 -7.94
C PHE A 286 -13.45 -1.11 -7.42
N ALA A 287 -14.47 -0.25 -7.40
CA ALA A 287 -14.37 1.06 -6.77
C ALA A 287 -14.09 0.98 -5.26
N GLY A 288 -14.73 0.04 -4.56
CA GLY A 288 -14.46 -0.23 -3.14
C GLY A 288 -13.05 -0.78 -2.89
N GLU A 289 -12.60 -1.73 -3.72
CA GLU A 289 -11.27 -2.31 -3.60
C GLU A 289 -10.18 -1.27 -3.88
N LYS A 290 -10.36 -0.40 -4.87
CA LYS A 290 -9.43 0.69 -5.16
C LYS A 290 -9.26 1.62 -3.96
N LYS A 291 -10.36 2.02 -3.32
CA LYS A 291 -10.33 2.86 -2.11
C LYS A 291 -9.62 2.21 -0.93
N ILE A 292 -9.81 0.91 -0.73
CA ILE A 292 -9.17 0.16 0.37
C ILE A 292 -7.68 0.00 0.10
N CYS A 293 -7.32 -0.30 -1.15
CA CYS A 293 -5.94 -0.35 -1.59
C CYS A 293 -5.25 1.00 -1.38
N GLU A 294 -5.90 2.11 -1.74
CA GLU A 294 -5.41 3.47 -1.49
C GLU A 294 -5.23 3.80 0.00
N GLN A 295 -6.16 3.37 0.86
CA GLN A 295 -6.09 3.66 2.30
C GLN A 295 -5.05 2.80 3.04
N ILE A 296 -4.92 1.53 2.71
CA ILE A 296 -3.98 0.63 3.40
C ILE A 296 -2.55 0.88 2.90
N LEU A 297 -2.36 1.11 1.59
CA LEU A 297 -1.05 1.28 0.97
C LEU A 297 -0.68 2.74 0.71
N ASP A 298 -1.28 3.68 1.45
CA ASP A 298 -0.92 5.09 1.36
C ASP A 298 0.60 5.28 1.63
N GLY A 299 1.27 6.07 0.80
CA GLY A 299 2.72 6.23 0.84
C GLY A 299 3.56 5.10 0.19
N ILE A 300 2.95 4.07 -0.41
CA ILE A 300 3.64 2.96 -1.11
C ILE A 300 3.19 2.89 -2.58
N ASP A 301 3.43 3.97 -3.34
CA ASP A 301 2.86 4.18 -4.68
C ASP A 301 3.19 3.07 -5.69
N SER A 302 4.40 2.48 -5.65
CA SER A 302 4.81 1.45 -6.61
C SER A 302 4.04 0.13 -6.45
N LEU A 303 3.67 -0.22 -5.22
CA LEU A 303 2.96 -1.46 -4.92
C LEU A 303 1.44 -1.30 -5.03
N ARG A 304 0.90 -0.12 -4.72
CA ARG A 304 -0.56 0.13 -4.74
C ARG A 304 -1.19 -0.26 -6.07
N ASP A 305 -0.66 0.27 -7.17
CA ASP A 305 -1.22 0.07 -8.50
C ASP A 305 -1.05 -1.37 -8.97
N GLN A 306 0.08 -2.01 -8.63
CA GLN A 306 0.32 -3.43 -8.92
C GLN A 306 -0.61 -4.34 -8.10
N CYS A 307 -0.86 -4.00 -6.83
CA CYS A 307 -1.66 -4.80 -5.92
C CYS A 307 -3.13 -4.79 -6.34
N PHE A 308 -3.65 -3.60 -6.67
CA PHE A 308 -4.98 -3.49 -7.26
C PHE A 308 -5.10 -4.32 -8.54
N ALA A 309 -4.12 -4.20 -9.45
CA ALA A 309 -4.13 -4.95 -10.71
C ALA A 309 -4.20 -6.47 -10.51
N GLU A 310 -3.32 -7.03 -9.66
CA GLU A 310 -3.28 -8.47 -9.42
C GLU A 310 -4.52 -8.98 -8.66
N VAL A 311 -5.10 -8.17 -7.76
CA VAL A 311 -6.34 -8.53 -7.05
C VAL A 311 -7.53 -8.60 -7.99
N THR A 312 -7.64 -7.66 -8.93
CA THR A 312 -8.79 -7.58 -9.84
C THR A 312 -8.63 -8.42 -11.10
N ALA A 313 -7.41 -8.79 -11.51
CA ALA A 313 -7.13 -9.45 -12.79
C ALA A 313 -8.00 -10.69 -13.04
N ASN A 314 -8.04 -11.63 -12.10
CA ASN A 314 -8.83 -12.85 -12.24
C ASN A 314 -10.33 -12.56 -12.29
N SER A 315 -10.79 -11.64 -11.45
CA SER A 315 -12.20 -11.24 -11.34
C SER A 315 -12.70 -10.58 -12.63
N VAL A 316 -11.91 -9.67 -13.20
CA VAL A 316 -12.17 -9.03 -14.50
C VAL A 316 -12.15 -10.07 -15.61
N ALA A 317 -11.16 -10.97 -15.64
CA ALA A 317 -11.09 -12.02 -16.65
C ALA A 317 -12.32 -12.95 -16.62
N VAL A 318 -12.81 -13.31 -15.43
CA VAL A 318 -14.03 -14.12 -15.27
C VAL A 318 -15.24 -13.36 -15.82
N LEU A 319 -15.44 -12.09 -15.43
CA LEU A 319 -16.57 -11.28 -15.88
C LEU A 319 -16.59 -11.11 -17.40
N LEU A 320 -15.43 -10.79 -17.99
CA LEU A 320 -15.30 -10.60 -19.43
C LEU A 320 -15.45 -11.92 -20.20
N SER A 321 -14.99 -13.06 -19.65
CA SER A 321 -15.05 -14.37 -20.32
C SER A 321 -16.47 -14.78 -20.71
N PHE A 322 -17.47 -14.42 -19.90
CA PHE A 322 -18.87 -14.66 -20.22
C PHE A 322 -19.30 -13.88 -21.46
N GLY A 323 -18.98 -12.58 -21.52
CA GLY A 323 -19.26 -11.76 -22.69
C GLY A 323 -18.51 -12.21 -23.93
N GLU A 324 -17.26 -12.66 -23.77
CA GLU A 324 -16.50 -13.24 -24.89
C GLU A 324 -17.14 -14.50 -25.45
N ALA A 325 -17.64 -15.37 -24.57
CA ALA A 325 -18.25 -16.62 -24.95
C ALA A 325 -19.58 -16.40 -25.69
N ILE A 326 -20.36 -15.38 -25.31
CA ILE A 326 -21.57 -14.96 -26.03
C ILE A 326 -21.23 -14.38 -27.40
N ALA A 327 -20.26 -13.47 -27.48
CA ALA A 327 -19.82 -12.87 -28.74
C ALA A 327 -19.30 -13.92 -29.74
N LYS A 328 -18.71 -15.02 -29.26
CA LYS A 328 -18.22 -16.13 -30.09
C LYS A 328 -19.27 -17.22 -30.35
N SER A 329 -20.47 -17.11 -29.77
CA SER A 329 -21.52 -18.11 -29.89
C SER A 329 -22.18 -18.08 -31.27
N LYS A 330 -23.08 -19.03 -31.56
CA LYS A 330 -23.80 -19.03 -32.85
C LYS A 330 -24.65 -17.76 -32.95
N ARG A 331 -24.38 -16.97 -34.00
CA ARG A 331 -25.12 -15.76 -34.36
C ARG A 331 -26.55 -16.12 -34.76
N SER A 332 -27.52 -15.35 -34.28
CA SER A 332 -28.90 -15.43 -34.73
C SER A 332 -29.58 -14.07 -34.52
N PRO A 333 -30.58 -13.72 -35.35
CA PRO A 333 -31.26 -12.42 -35.26
C PRO A 333 -31.89 -12.16 -33.89
N GLU A 334 -32.43 -13.19 -33.24
CA GLU A 334 -33.09 -13.08 -31.93
C GLU A 334 -32.11 -12.67 -30.82
N LYS A 335 -30.83 -13.03 -30.98
CA LYS A 335 -29.76 -12.67 -30.02
C LYS A 335 -29.29 -11.24 -30.14
N LEU A 336 -29.62 -10.55 -31.23
CA LEU A 336 -29.05 -9.26 -31.55
C LEU A 336 -29.36 -8.21 -30.48
N PHE A 337 -30.62 -8.12 -30.04
CA PHE A 337 -31.05 -7.12 -29.06
C PHE A 337 -30.31 -7.27 -27.72
N VAL A 338 -30.24 -8.50 -27.22
CA VAL A 338 -29.53 -8.84 -25.99
C VAL A 338 -28.01 -8.60 -26.13
N LEU A 339 -27.44 -8.80 -27.32
CA LEU A 339 -26.04 -8.47 -27.60
C LEU A 339 -25.78 -6.96 -27.62
N LEU A 340 -26.75 -6.17 -28.12
CA LEU A 340 -26.71 -4.71 -28.08
C LEU A 340 -26.78 -4.22 -26.63
N ASP A 341 -27.67 -4.78 -25.80
CA ASP A 341 -27.73 -4.47 -24.36
C ASP A 341 -26.38 -4.69 -23.65
N MET A 342 -25.67 -5.77 -24.00
CA MET A 342 -24.31 -6.02 -23.50
C MET A 342 -23.30 -4.99 -23.98
N TYR A 343 -23.40 -4.56 -25.23
CA TYR A 343 -22.55 -3.51 -25.78
C TYR A 343 -22.81 -2.16 -25.09
N GLU A 344 -24.08 -1.84 -24.82
CA GLU A 344 -24.49 -0.62 -24.14
C GLU A 344 -23.86 -0.52 -22.75
N ILE A 345 -23.96 -1.58 -21.95
CA ILE A 345 -23.41 -1.55 -20.60
C ILE A 345 -21.88 -1.42 -20.62
N MET A 346 -21.22 -2.07 -21.56
CA MET A 346 -19.77 -1.95 -21.72
C MET A 346 -19.35 -0.53 -22.11
N ARG A 347 -20.19 0.20 -22.85
CA ARG A 347 -19.96 1.63 -23.16
C ARG A 347 -20.29 2.55 -21.99
N GLU A 348 -21.38 2.31 -21.28
CA GLU A 348 -21.77 3.06 -20.08
C GLU A 348 -20.63 3.02 -19.04
N LEU A 349 -20.04 1.84 -18.82
CA LEU A 349 -18.98 1.63 -17.83
C LEU A 349 -17.58 2.00 -18.34
N GLN A 350 -17.42 2.41 -19.60
CA GLN A 350 -16.12 2.63 -20.21
C GLN A 350 -15.30 3.71 -19.47
N SER A 351 -15.92 4.83 -19.13
CA SER A 351 -15.26 5.93 -18.41
C SER A 351 -14.82 5.51 -17.00
N GLU A 352 -15.63 4.70 -16.32
CA GLU A 352 -15.31 4.18 -14.99
C GLU A 352 -14.19 3.14 -15.03
N ILE A 353 -14.19 2.26 -16.03
CA ILE A 353 -13.10 1.30 -16.26
C ILE A 353 -11.79 2.05 -16.53
N GLU A 354 -11.80 3.10 -17.36
CA GLU A 354 -10.62 3.93 -17.60
C GLU A 354 -10.14 4.65 -16.32
N TYR A 355 -11.06 5.13 -15.49
CA TYR A 355 -10.72 5.76 -14.21
C TYR A 355 -10.16 4.76 -13.18
N LEU A 356 -10.78 3.60 -13.03
CA LEU A 356 -10.37 2.58 -12.05
C LEU A 356 -9.03 1.96 -12.44
N PHE A 357 -8.85 1.65 -13.73
CA PHE A 357 -7.69 0.93 -14.27
C PHE A 357 -6.69 1.85 -15.00
N GLY A 358 -6.71 3.15 -14.71
CA GLY A 358 -5.87 4.15 -15.39
C GLY A 358 -4.36 3.99 -15.20
N SER A 359 -3.93 3.20 -14.20
CA SER A 359 -2.52 2.93 -13.93
C SER A 359 -1.86 2.07 -15.02
N LYS A 360 -0.51 2.13 -15.09
CA LYS A 360 0.28 1.37 -16.07
C LYS A 360 0.16 -0.15 -15.85
N SER A 361 0.03 -0.59 -14.60
CA SER A 361 -0.11 -2.01 -14.23
C SER A 361 -1.46 -2.61 -14.65
N CYS A 362 -2.44 -1.77 -15.00
CA CYS A 362 -3.82 -2.18 -15.28
C CYS A 362 -4.19 -2.13 -16.78
N ILE A 363 -3.22 -1.90 -17.67
CA ILE A 363 -3.45 -1.74 -19.11
C ILE A 363 -4.16 -2.97 -19.71
N GLU A 364 -3.72 -4.18 -19.36
CA GLU A 364 -4.27 -5.43 -19.90
C GLU A 364 -5.78 -5.57 -19.64
N MET A 365 -6.27 -5.13 -18.48
CA MET A 365 -7.69 -5.18 -18.13
C MET A 365 -8.51 -4.20 -18.96
N ARG A 366 -7.97 -3.00 -19.21
CA ARG A 366 -8.61 -2.00 -20.08
C ARG A 366 -8.66 -2.48 -21.52
N GLU A 367 -7.55 -2.98 -22.04
CA GLU A 367 -7.47 -3.53 -23.39
C GLU A 367 -8.42 -4.72 -23.56
N SER A 368 -8.52 -5.60 -22.56
CA SER A 368 -9.45 -6.73 -22.57
C SER A 368 -10.91 -6.26 -22.58
N ALA A 369 -11.27 -5.25 -21.77
CA ALA A 369 -12.62 -4.68 -21.76
C ALA A 369 -12.95 -4.00 -23.10
N GLN A 370 -12.04 -3.19 -23.64
CA GLN A 370 -12.21 -2.55 -24.95
C GLN A 370 -12.29 -3.58 -26.09
N SER A 371 -11.49 -4.64 -26.02
CA SER A 371 -11.52 -5.76 -26.98
C SER A 371 -12.87 -6.46 -26.97
N LEU A 372 -13.43 -6.73 -25.79
CA LEU A 372 -14.78 -7.27 -25.67
C LEU A 372 -15.82 -6.33 -26.29
N THR A 373 -15.79 -5.04 -25.97
CA THR A 373 -16.73 -4.04 -26.55
C THR A 373 -16.67 -4.02 -28.08
N LYS A 374 -15.47 -4.03 -28.65
CA LYS A 374 -15.28 -4.09 -30.11
C LYS A 374 -15.83 -5.38 -30.70
N ARG A 375 -15.59 -6.50 -30.04
CA ARG A 375 -16.06 -7.81 -30.51
C ARG A 375 -17.58 -7.92 -30.43
N LEU A 376 -18.22 -7.42 -29.37
CA LEU A 376 -19.68 -7.34 -29.28
C LEU A 376 -20.27 -6.52 -30.43
N ALA A 377 -19.70 -5.34 -30.72
CA ALA A 377 -20.14 -4.50 -31.84
C ALA A 377 -19.97 -5.19 -33.19
N GLN A 378 -18.82 -5.83 -33.43
CA GLN A 378 -18.56 -6.57 -34.65
C GLN A 378 -19.55 -7.73 -34.81
N THR A 379 -19.75 -8.53 -33.78
CA THR A 379 -20.72 -9.63 -33.81
C THR A 379 -22.15 -9.14 -34.08
N ALA A 380 -22.54 -7.97 -33.55
CA ALA A 380 -23.83 -7.35 -33.87
C ALA A 380 -23.92 -6.96 -35.35
N GLN A 381 -22.90 -6.29 -35.90
CA GLN A 381 -22.82 -5.94 -37.34
C GLN A 381 -22.90 -7.17 -38.24
N GLU A 382 -22.13 -8.21 -37.91
CA GLU A 382 -22.15 -9.48 -38.63
C GLU A 382 -23.52 -10.16 -38.55
N THR A 383 -24.22 -10.06 -37.41
CA THR A 383 -25.57 -10.62 -37.24
C THR A 383 -26.61 -9.87 -38.09
N PHE A 384 -26.45 -8.55 -38.28
CA PHE A 384 -27.27 -7.81 -39.25
C PHE A 384 -27.05 -8.30 -40.69
N GLY A 385 -25.80 -8.52 -41.09
CA GLY A 385 -25.49 -9.07 -42.41
C GLY A 385 -26.07 -10.47 -42.62
N ASP A 386 -25.96 -11.35 -41.61
CA ASP A 386 -26.59 -12.68 -41.65
C ASP A 386 -28.12 -12.60 -41.77
N PHE A 387 -28.75 -11.63 -41.11
CA PHE A 387 -30.19 -11.42 -41.19
C PHE A 387 -30.61 -10.97 -42.59
N GLU A 388 -29.89 -10.01 -43.18
CA GLU A 388 -30.14 -9.54 -44.55
C GLU A 388 -29.99 -10.69 -45.56
N GLU A 389 -28.90 -11.46 -45.47
CA GLU A 389 -28.65 -12.60 -46.35
C GLU A 389 -29.70 -13.70 -46.17
N ALA A 390 -30.16 -13.94 -44.93
CA ALA A 390 -31.23 -14.91 -44.66
C ALA A 390 -32.58 -14.47 -45.27
N VAL A 391 -32.91 -13.19 -45.19
CA VAL A 391 -34.14 -12.63 -45.78
C VAL A 391 -34.09 -12.68 -47.31
N GLU A 392 -32.96 -12.32 -47.92
CA GLU A 392 -32.78 -12.37 -49.39
C GLU A 392 -32.90 -13.81 -49.92
N LYS A 393 -32.30 -14.78 -49.23
CA LYS A 393 -32.36 -16.20 -49.62
C LYS A 393 -33.72 -16.86 -49.41
N ASP A 394 -34.51 -16.41 -48.42
CA ASP A 394 -35.85 -16.98 -48.15
C ASP A 394 -36.92 -16.37 -49.06
N ALA A 395 -36.80 -15.08 -49.39
CA ALA A 395 -37.68 -14.38 -50.33
C ALA A 395 -37.67 -14.98 -51.75
N THR A 396 -36.59 -15.66 -52.15
CA THR A 396 -36.45 -16.27 -53.49
C THR A 396 -37.03 -17.69 -53.58
N LYS A 397 -37.36 -18.33 -52.45
CA LYS A 397 -37.75 -19.76 -52.42
C LYS A 397 -39.25 -20.01 -52.24
N THR A 398 -39.98 -19.04 -51.72
CA THR A 398 -41.32 -19.29 -51.18
C THR A 398 -42.36 -18.39 -51.87
N ALA A 399 -43.06 -18.93 -52.87
CA ALA A 399 -44.13 -18.22 -53.57
C ALA A 399 -45.48 -18.47 -52.89
N VAL A 400 -46.20 -17.41 -52.51
CA VAL A 400 -47.55 -17.52 -51.95
C VAL A 400 -48.56 -17.64 -53.09
N LEU A 401 -49.21 -18.79 -53.21
CA LEU A 401 -50.15 -19.10 -54.31
C LEU A 401 -51.44 -18.26 -54.26
N ASP A 402 -51.78 -17.67 -53.12
CA ASP A 402 -53.03 -16.92 -52.87
C ASP A 402 -52.87 -15.40 -53.04
N GLY A 403 -51.68 -14.91 -53.42
CA GLY A 403 -51.43 -13.46 -53.62
C GLY A 403 -51.46 -12.61 -52.35
N THR A 404 -51.61 -13.22 -51.17
CA THR A 404 -51.54 -12.55 -49.86
C THR A 404 -50.11 -12.17 -49.48
N VAL A 405 -49.96 -11.22 -48.55
CA VAL A 405 -48.65 -10.81 -48.02
C VAL A 405 -47.89 -12.01 -47.43
N HIS A 406 -46.63 -12.16 -47.80
CA HIS A 406 -45.79 -13.26 -47.33
C HIS A 406 -45.50 -13.12 -45.82
N PRO A 407 -45.61 -14.19 -45.00
CA PRO A 407 -45.33 -14.13 -43.56
C PRO A 407 -43.95 -13.55 -43.20
N LEU A 408 -42.95 -13.80 -44.05
CA LEU A 408 -41.61 -13.18 -43.95
C LEU A 408 -41.66 -11.65 -43.96
N THR A 409 -42.53 -11.03 -44.77
CA THR A 409 -42.67 -9.57 -44.80
C THR A 409 -43.15 -9.04 -43.46
N SER A 410 -44.14 -9.69 -42.83
CA SER A 410 -44.60 -9.34 -41.48
C SER A 410 -43.51 -9.55 -40.43
N TYR A 411 -42.74 -10.64 -40.53
CA TYR A 411 -41.62 -10.91 -39.63
C TYR A 411 -40.53 -9.83 -39.73
N VAL A 412 -40.09 -9.48 -40.94
CA VAL A 412 -39.06 -8.45 -41.17
C VAL A 412 -39.52 -7.08 -40.67
N ILE A 413 -40.76 -6.69 -40.95
CA ILE A 413 -41.30 -5.41 -40.47
C ILE A 413 -41.38 -5.39 -38.94
N ASN A 414 -41.79 -6.48 -38.30
CA ASN A 414 -41.78 -6.57 -36.84
C ASN A 414 -40.35 -6.49 -36.28
N TYR A 415 -39.39 -7.19 -36.89
CA TYR A 415 -37.99 -7.16 -36.47
C TYR A 415 -37.39 -5.74 -36.59
N VAL A 416 -37.65 -5.07 -37.71
CA VAL A 416 -37.24 -3.67 -37.92
C VAL A 416 -37.94 -2.73 -36.93
N LYS A 417 -39.22 -2.95 -36.65
CA LYS A 417 -39.95 -2.20 -35.63
C LYS A 417 -39.29 -2.36 -34.26
N PHE A 418 -38.91 -3.58 -33.86
CA PHE A 418 -38.18 -3.81 -32.62
C PHE A 418 -36.83 -3.08 -32.62
N LEU A 419 -36.09 -3.05 -33.73
CA LEU A 419 -34.86 -2.26 -33.83
C LEU A 419 -35.10 -0.75 -33.66
N PHE A 420 -36.25 -0.22 -34.06
CA PHE A 420 -36.57 1.21 -33.85
C PHE A 420 -37.09 1.51 -32.45
N GLU A 421 -37.80 0.56 -31.83
CA GLU A 421 -38.35 0.67 -30.48
C GLU A 421 -37.30 0.38 -29.38
N ASP A 422 -36.24 -0.35 -29.69
CA ASP A 422 -35.15 -0.65 -28.77
C ASP A 422 -34.40 0.66 -28.38
N PRO A 423 -34.48 1.10 -27.11
CA PRO A 423 -33.91 2.38 -26.67
C PRO A 423 -32.40 2.49 -26.96
N SER A 424 -31.73 1.35 -27.08
CA SER A 424 -30.32 1.23 -27.41
C SER A 424 -29.97 1.79 -28.80
N VAL A 425 -30.86 1.52 -29.76
CA VAL A 425 -30.82 2.03 -31.13
C VAL A 425 -31.42 3.43 -31.19
N SER A 426 -32.49 3.71 -30.44
CA SER A 426 -33.18 5.01 -30.45
C SER A 426 -32.38 6.13 -29.81
N HIS A 427 -31.57 5.90 -28.76
CA HIS A 427 -30.71 6.95 -28.17
C HIS A 427 -29.57 7.40 -29.10
N HIS A 428 -29.21 6.59 -30.08
CA HIS A 428 -28.26 6.93 -31.12
C HIS A 428 -28.92 7.52 -32.39
N SER A 429 -30.24 7.74 -32.37
CA SER A 429 -30.95 8.54 -33.38
C SER A 429 -30.61 10.04 -33.33
N GLY A 430 -29.78 10.45 -32.37
CA GLY A 430 -28.87 11.58 -32.50
C GLY A 430 -27.65 11.27 -33.40
N GLY A 431 -27.88 10.78 -34.62
CA GLY A 431 -26.98 10.94 -35.76
C GLY A 431 -25.73 10.07 -35.91
N CYS A 432 -25.47 9.03 -35.10
CA CYS A 432 -24.18 8.31 -35.20
C CYS A 432 -24.21 6.88 -35.75
N TYR A 433 -25.28 6.10 -35.59
CA TYR A 433 -25.33 4.74 -36.18
C TYR A 433 -25.80 4.71 -37.65
N ILE A 434 -26.62 5.68 -38.08
CA ILE A 434 -27.04 5.80 -39.48
C ILE A 434 -25.87 6.14 -40.40
N ARG A 435 -24.76 6.68 -39.87
CA ARG A 435 -23.54 6.99 -40.65
C ARG A 435 -22.66 5.78 -40.96
N TRP A 436 -22.99 4.60 -40.44
CA TRP A 436 -22.37 3.34 -40.84
C TRP A 436 -23.21 2.55 -41.87
N TRP A 437 -24.39 3.07 -42.22
CA TRP A 437 -25.34 2.43 -43.13
C TRP A 437 -25.49 3.17 -44.48
N TRP A 438 -24.67 4.20 -44.74
CA TRP A 438 -24.53 4.86 -46.05
C TRP A 438 -23.08 5.16 -46.36
#